data_AF-A0A1F9D712-F1
#
_entry.id   AF-A0A1F9D712-F1
#
_cell.length_a   1.000
_cell.length_b   1.000
_cell.length_c   1.000
_cell.angle_alpha   90.00
_cell.angle_beta   90.00
_cell.angle_gamma   90.00
#
_symmetry.space_group_name_H-M   'P 1'
#
loop_
_entity.id
_entity.type
_entity.pdbx_description
1 polymer ?
#
loop_
_entity_poly.entity_id
_entity_poly.type
_entity_poly.pdbx_seq_one_letter_code
_entity_poly.pdbx_strand_id
1 'polypeptide(L)'
;MKKRILLVVLILLVVAGAAIYLMRDDHMAQYNSVARHILAAESSNKFSNEITTACGTPDCKVVIAATESENKNEKTSKKEEIYNMFQADAHGNLVLNETTRLNIEKLYALNTPEELAEKMKKLSTVLPDTALRQVANLVDYFGKYIRDVKETYPSDVELETVEDALAQLKGMHDLRLMHFGTDVNNAFFADEEKLSLQLLYLMFIEKDKNLSLDEKAQRAQQLLQSSPELAATYDPDRK
;
A
#
# COMPACT_ATOMS: atom_id res chain seq x y z
N MET A 1 7.02 -34.42 -54.69
CA MET A 1 5.92 -33.49 -54.33
C MET A 1 5.51 -33.56 -52.85
N LYS A 2 5.25 -34.74 -52.27
CA LYS A 2 4.78 -34.88 -50.86
C LYS A 2 5.62 -34.16 -49.78
N LYS A 3 6.97 -34.19 -49.86
CA LYS A 3 7.85 -33.50 -48.89
C LYS A 3 7.72 -31.97 -48.89
N ARG A 4 7.46 -31.35 -50.05
CA ARG A 4 7.30 -29.89 -50.15
C ARG A 4 5.95 -29.43 -49.58
N ILE A 5 4.91 -30.23 -49.77
CA ILE A 5 3.57 -29.98 -49.21
C ILE A 5 3.61 -30.08 -47.68
N LEU A 6 4.30 -31.10 -47.14
CA LEU A 6 4.42 -31.29 -45.69
C LEU A 6 5.15 -30.11 -45.00
N LEU A 7 6.18 -29.56 -45.64
CA LEU A 7 6.96 -28.44 -45.10
C LEU A 7 6.16 -27.13 -45.10
N VAL A 8 5.34 -26.90 -46.13
CA VAL A 8 4.44 -25.74 -46.19
C VAL A 8 3.35 -25.81 -45.11
N VAL A 9 2.79 -26.99 -44.86
CA VAL A 9 1.78 -27.19 -43.80
C VAL A 9 2.38 -26.95 -42.41
N LEU A 10 3.63 -27.37 -42.18
CA LEU A 10 4.30 -27.19 -40.90
C LEU A 10 4.62 -25.71 -40.62
N ILE A 11 5.03 -24.96 -41.66
CA ILE A 11 5.22 -23.51 -41.56
C ILE A 11 3.89 -22.81 -41.28
N LEU A 12 2.81 -23.20 -41.97
CA LEU A 12 1.47 -22.63 -41.73
C LEU A 12 0.98 -22.88 -40.30
N LEU A 13 1.24 -24.06 -39.72
CA LEU A 13 0.88 -24.36 -38.33
C LEU A 13 1.69 -23.54 -37.32
N VAL A 14 2.98 -23.32 -37.56
CA VAL A 14 3.82 -22.47 -36.68
C VAL A 14 3.39 -21.01 -36.76
N VAL A 15 3.11 -20.51 -37.97
CA VAL A 15 2.65 -19.13 -38.18
C VAL A 15 1.25 -18.93 -37.60
N ALA A 16 0.34 -19.89 -37.77
CA ALA A 16 -0.99 -19.85 -37.15
C ALA A 16 -0.91 -19.93 -35.62
N GLY A 17 -0.04 -20.79 -35.08
CA GLY A 17 0.20 -20.87 -33.63
C GLY A 17 0.78 -19.58 -33.05
N ALA A 18 1.72 -18.95 -33.76
CA ALA A 18 2.29 -17.65 -33.37
C ALA A 18 1.25 -16.52 -33.47
N ALA A 19 0.41 -16.51 -34.50
CA ALA A 19 -0.66 -15.54 -34.66
C ALA A 19 -1.72 -15.66 -33.54
N ILE A 20 -2.11 -16.89 -33.18
CA ILE A 20 -3.05 -17.15 -32.08
C ILE A 20 -2.44 -16.76 -30.73
N TYR A 21 -1.13 -17.01 -30.54
CA TYR A 21 -0.43 -16.60 -29.32
C TYR A 21 -0.34 -15.07 -29.18
N LEU A 22 -0.10 -14.34 -30.28
CA LEU A 22 -0.05 -12.88 -30.30
C LEU A 22 -1.44 -12.22 -30.24
N MET A 23 -2.49 -12.94 -30.60
CA MET A 23 -3.89 -12.50 -30.46
C MET A 23 -4.52 -12.88 -29.11
N ARG A 24 -3.76 -13.48 -28.19
CA ARG A 24 -4.23 -13.70 -26.82
C ARG A 24 -4.32 -12.34 -26.13
N ASP A 25 -5.54 -11.86 -25.95
CA ASP A 25 -5.86 -10.62 -25.25
C ASP A 25 -5.15 -10.65 -23.89
N ASP A 26 -4.27 -9.67 -23.65
CA ASP A 26 -3.58 -9.54 -22.38
C ASP A 26 -4.55 -8.91 -21.40
N HIS A 27 -5.51 -9.72 -20.92
CA HIS A 27 -6.50 -9.31 -19.94
C HIS A 27 -5.82 -8.68 -18.71
N MET A 28 -4.58 -9.06 -18.40
CA MET A 28 -3.82 -8.49 -17.28
C MET A 28 -3.07 -7.19 -17.61
N ALA A 29 -3.13 -6.67 -18.83
CA ALA A 29 -2.34 -5.51 -19.23
C ALA A 29 -2.60 -4.27 -18.35
N GLN A 30 -3.88 -4.00 -18.05
CA GLN A 30 -4.26 -2.88 -17.18
C GLN A 30 -3.77 -3.10 -15.75
N TYR A 31 -4.03 -4.29 -15.18
CA TYR A 31 -3.52 -4.65 -13.85
C TYR A 31 -2.00 -4.49 -13.77
N ASN A 32 -1.25 -5.06 -14.71
CA ASN A 32 0.20 -5.01 -14.76
C ASN A 32 0.74 -3.58 -14.94
N SER A 33 0.00 -2.71 -15.62
CA SER A 33 0.34 -1.30 -15.76
C SER A 33 0.20 -0.57 -14.42
N VAL A 34 -0.95 -0.72 -13.75
CA VAL A 34 -1.22 -0.09 -12.45
C VAL A 34 -0.30 -0.64 -11.36
N ALA A 35 -0.14 -1.95 -11.28
CA ALA A 35 0.75 -2.59 -10.32
C ALA A 35 2.20 -2.13 -10.49
N ARG A 36 2.69 -1.98 -11.72
CA ARG A 36 4.03 -1.40 -11.95
C ARG A 36 4.10 0.06 -11.54
N HIS A 37 3.08 0.87 -11.81
CA HIS A 37 3.06 2.28 -11.43
C HIS A 37 3.19 2.44 -9.90
N ILE A 38 2.39 1.69 -9.15
CA ILE A 38 2.36 1.74 -7.68
C ILE A 38 3.64 1.12 -7.09
N LEU A 39 4.00 -0.11 -7.48
CA LEU A 39 5.11 -0.84 -6.88
C LEU A 39 6.50 -0.35 -7.33
N ALA A 40 6.61 0.32 -8.49
CA ALA A 40 7.89 0.89 -8.92
C ALA A 40 8.33 2.03 -8.00
N ALA A 41 7.38 2.83 -7.49
CA ALA A 41 7.63 3.88 -6.51
C ALA A 41 8.19 3.31 -5.18
N GLU A 42 7.87 2.05 -4.85
CA GLU A 42 8.45 1.33 -3.71
C GLU A 42 9.86 0.78 -4.02
N SER A 43 10.08 0.31 -5.25
CA SER A 43 11.31 -0.40 -5.64
C SER A 43 12.56 0.49 -5.70
N SER A 44 12.41 1.79 -5.96
CA SER A 44 13.51 2.74 -5.89
C SER A 44 14.11 2.88 -4.48
N ASN A 45 13.35 2.47 -3.45
CA ASN A 45 13.82 2.43 -2.06
C ASN A 45 14.19 1.00 -1.57
N LYS A 46 14.03 -0.06 -2.39
CA LYS A 46 14.43 -1.43 -1.99
C LYS A 46 15.94 -1.72 -2.09
N PHE A 47 16.74 -0.79 -2.61
CA PHE A 47 18.20 -0.82 -2.46
C PHE A 47 18.70 -0.14 -1.17
N SER A 48 17.78 0.38 -0.36
CA SER A 48 18.04 0.85 0.99
C SER A 48 17.25 -0.02 1.97
N ASN A 49 17.91 -1.05 2.52
CA ASN A 49 17.56 -1.59 3.85
C ASN A 49 17.91 -0.57 4.97
N GLU A 50 17.80 0.72 4.65
CA GLU A 50 17.93 1.83 5.58
C GLU A 50 16.52 2.37 5.76
N ILE A 51 16.09 2.38 7.02
CA ILE A 51 15.06 3.30 7.52
C ILE A 51 15.23 4.61 6.76
N THR A 52 14.27 4.99 5.92
CA THR A 52 14.30 6.23 5.14
C THR A 52 14.27 7.40 6.10
N THR A 53 15.45 7.79 6.56
CA THR A 53 15.75 9.06 7.18
C THR A 53 15.60 10.14 6.11
N ALA A 54 14.85 11.19 6.41
CA ALA A 54 14.73 12.39 5.60
C ALA A 54 16.03 13.24 5.56
N CYS A 55 17.21 12.61 5.58
CA CYS A 55 18.52 13.24 5.60
C CYS A 55 19.52 12.43 4.75
N GLY A 56 20.03 13.05 3.68
CA GLY A 56 20.96 12.44 2.72
C GLY A 56 22.43 12.49 3.16
N THR A 57 22.81 11.74 4.20
CA THR A 57 24.24 11.52 4.54
C THR A 57 24.50 10.10 5.06
N PRO A 58 25.70 9.51 4.83
CA PRO A 58 25.90 8.07 4.67
C PRO A 58 26.28 7.29 5.95
N ASP A 59 25.93 7.76 7.15
CA ASP A 59 26.45 7.18 8.41
C ASP A 59 25.37 6.78 9.42
N CYS A 60 24.45 5.87 9.06
CA CYS A 60 23.47 5.34 10.01
C CYS A 60 23.34 3.81 9.95
N LYS A 61 23.60 3.16 11.09
CA LYS A 61 23.55 1.70 11.26
C LYS A 61 22.42 1.31 12.21
N VAL A 62 21.71 0.24 11.88
CA VAL A 62 20.43 -0.19 12.48
C VAL A 62 20.62 -0.99 13.79
N VAL A 63 19.76 -0.75 14.79
CA VAL A 63 19.54 -1.67 15.92
C VAL A 63 18.04 -1.85 16.18
N ILE A 64 17.65 -3.13 16.29
CA ILE A 64 16.29 -3.65 16.54
C ILE A 64 15.97 -3.51 18.05
N ALA A 65 14.75 -3.10 18.40
CA ALA A 65 14.25 -3.14 19.77
C ALA A 65 12.92 -3.89 19.88
N ALA A 66 12.81 -4.61 20.99
CA ALA A 66 11.90 -5.71 21.26
C ALA A 66 10.60 -5.29 21.99
N THR A 67 9.56 -6.07 21.68
CA THR A 67 8.39 -6.55 22.44
C THR A 67 7.72 -5.77 23.57
N GLU A 68 6.40 -5.77 23.43
CA GLU A 68 5.28 -5.32 24.25
C GLU A 68 5.20 -5.86 25.69
N SER A 69 4.53 -5.10 26.55
CA SER A 69 3.66 -5.62 27.62
C SER A 69 2.49 -4.67 27.86
N GLU A 70 1.29 -5.17 27.54
CA GLU A 70 -0.05 -4.70 27.95
C GLU A 70 -0.33 -4.98 29.45
N ASN A 71 -1.35 -4.48 30.16
CA ASN A 71 -2.27 -3.33 30.10
C ASN A 71 -2.98 -3.28 31.48
N LYS A 72 -3.34 -2.09 32.00
CA LYS A 72 -4.49 -1.89 32.93
C LYS A 72 -4.97 -0.43 32.89
N ASN A 73 -6.30 -0.25 32.85
CA ASN A 73 -7.12 0.96 33.04
C ASN A 73 -7.52 1.81 31.83
N GLU A 74 -8.72 1.57 31.31
CA GLU A 74 -9.38 2.20 30.15
C GLU A 74 -9.68 3.72 30.27
N LYS A 75 -9.67 4.32 31.49
CA LYS A 75 -9.80 5.78 31.67
C LYS A 75 -8.46 6.52 31.85
N THR A 76 -7.44 5.82 32.33
CA THR A 76 -6.04 6.28 32.33
C THR A 76 -5.41 6.04 30.95
N SER A 77 -5.86 4.99 30.26
CA SER A 77 -5.43 4.52 28.95
C SER A 77 -5.54 5.60 27.88
N LYS A 78 -6.67 6.32 27.74
CA LYS A 78 -6.77 7.45 26.80
C LYS A 78 -5.84 8.62 27.14
N LYS A 79 -5.50 8.80 28.43
CA LYS A 79 -4.64 9.88 28.92
C LYS A 79 -3.17 9.56 28.71
N GLU A 80 -2.80 8.28 28.77
CA GLU A 80 -1.46 7.76 28.47
C GLU A 80 -1.24 7.58 26.97
N GLU A 81 -2.30 7.25 26.21
CA GLU A 81 -2.22 6.96 24.79
C GLU A 81 -1.60 8.11 24.00
N ILE A 82 -2.04 9.36 24.24
CA ILE A 82 -1.52 10.53 23.51
C ILE A 82 0.00 10.69 23.63
N TYR A 83 0.59 10.33 24.78
CA TYR A 83 2.03 10.48 24.99
C TYR A 83 2.86 9.42 24.28
N ASN A 84 2.22 8.33 23.85
CA ASN A 84 2.87 7.20 23.18
C ASN A 84 2.45 7.06 21.70
N MET A 85 1.61 7.97 21.18
CA MET A 85 1.14 7.93 19.79
C MET A 85 2.28 8.11 18.77
N PHE A 86 3.34 8.82 19.11
CA PHE A 86 4.41 9.14 18.16
C PHE A 86 5.76 8.87 18.79
N GLN A 87 6.70 8.47 17.94
CA GLN A 87 8.08 8.21 18.32
C GLN A 87 9.00 9.10 17.49
N ALA A 88 10.08 9.54 18.11
CA ALA A 88 11.15 10.25 17.41
C ALA A 88 12.37 9.33 17.27
N ASP A 89 13.07 9.46 16.15
CA ASP A 89 14.34 8.78 15.91
C ASP A 89 15.50 9.43 16.68
N ALA A 90 16.70 8.88 16.54
CA ALA A 90 17.91 9.39 17.20
C ALA A 90 18.28 10.83 16.78
N HIS A 91 17.75 11.32 15.65
CA HIS A 91 17.98 12.66 15.13
C HIS A 91 16.86 13.64 15.53
N GLY A 92 15.84 13.17 16.26
CA GLY A 92 14.68 13.96 16.68
C GLY A 92 13.63 14.14 15.58
N ASN A 93 13.70 13.36 14.49
CA ASN A 93 12.66 13.30 13.47
C ASN A 93 11.57 12.31 13.87
N LEU A 94 10.35 12.54 13.40
CA LEU A 94 9.23 11.63 13.54
C LEU A 94 9.53 10.32 12.81
N VAL A 95 9.35 9.19 13.49
CA VAL A 95 9.39 7.86 12.87
C VAL A 95 8.18 7.71 11.95
N LEU A 96 8.42 7.49 10.66
CA LEU A 96 7.38 7.30 9.65
C LEU A 96 7.11 5.82 9.43
N ASN A 97 5.87 5.40 9.65
CA ASN A 97 5.36 4.06 9.40
C ASN A 97 3.82 4.10 9.37
N GLU A 98 3.20 2.94 9.15
CA GLU A 98 1.75 2.79 9.16
C GLU A 98 1.13 3.22 10.51
N THR A 99 1.75 2.89 11.65
CA THR A 99 1.24 3.30 12.97
C THR A 99 1.17 4.82 13.10
N THR A 100 2.18 5.53 12.63
CA THR A 100 2.20 7.00 12.57
C THR A 100 1.06 7.53 11.69
N ARG A 101 0.83 6.93 10.51
CA ARG A 101 -0.31 7.26 9.64
C ARG A 101 -1.65 7.10 10.38
N LEU A 102 -1.86 5.94 11.01
CA LEU A 102 -3.09 5.64 11.76
C LEU A 102 -3.31 6.60 12.93
N ASN A 103 -2.24 7.02 13.60
CA ASN A 103 -2.33 8.00 14.68
C ASN A 103 -2.65 9.41 14.16
N ILE A 104 -2.13 9.81 13.00
CA ILE A 104 -2.52 11.05 12.32
C ILE A 104 -4.00 11.01 11.93
N GLU A 105 -4.45 9.91 11.32
CA GLU A 105 -5.86 9.72 10.96
C GLU A 105 -6.75 9.80 12.19
N LYS A 106 -6.36 9.14 13.29
CA LYS A 106 -7.07 9.19 14.58
C LYS A 106 -7.13 10.61 15.15
N LEU A 107 -6.02 11.36 15.07
CA LEU A 107 -6.00 12.75 15.50
C LEU A 107 -6.95 13.61 14.68
N TYR A 108 -6.98 13.43 13.36
CA TYR A 108 -7.83 14.20 12.47
C TYR A 108 -9.32 13.83 12.59
N ALA A 109 -9.65 12.53 12.60
CA ALA A 109 -11.03 12.05 12.51
C ALA A 109 -11.81 12.14 13.83
N LEU A 110 -11.12 12.04 14.98
CA LEU A 110 -11.78 11.89 16.29
C LEU A 110 -11.70 13.13 17.18
N ASN A 111 -11.30 14.29 16.66
CA ASN A 111 -11.08 15.49 17.48
C ASN A 111 -11.63 16.74 16.80
N THR A 112 -12.22 17.63 17.60
CA THR A 112 -12.48 19.01 17.14
C THR A 112 -11.15 19.78 17.01
N PRO A 113 -11.14 20.94 16.33
CA PRO A 113 -9.94 21.78 16.25
C PRO A 113 -9.37 22.16 17.62
N GLU A 114 -10.22 22.41 18.62
CA GLU A 114 -9.81 22.76 19.98
C GLU A 114 -9.18 21.56 20.70
N GLU A 115 -9.79 20.37 20.59
CA GLU A 115 -9.26 19.13 21.15
C GLU A 115 -7.93 18.74 20.51
N LEU A 116 -7.80 18.93 19.20
CA LEU A 116 -6.55 18.72 18.47
C LEU A 116 -5.46 19.67 18.99
N ALA A 117 -5.76 20.95 19.20
CA ALA A 117 -4.81 21.91 19.75
C ALA A 117 -4.35 21.51 21.17
N GLU A 118 -5.26 21.03 22.02
CA GLU A 118 -4.92 20.51 23.35
C GLU A 118 -4.00 19.28 23.25
N LYS A 119 -4.29 18.36 22.32
CA LYS A 119 -3.46 17.18 22.08
C LYS A 119 -2.08 17.53 21.55
N MET A 120 -1.96 18.48 20.63
CA MET A 120 -0.67 18.97 20.14
C MET A 120 0.16 19.60 21.27
N LYS A 121 -0.48 20.31 22.21
CA LYS A 121 0.19 20.83 23.41
C LYS A 121 0.68 19.72 24.35
N LYS A 122 -0.03 18.59 24.44
CA LYS A 122 0.44 17.43 25.20
C LYS A 122 1.63 16.77 24.52
N LEU A 123 1.56 16.59 23.20
CA LEU A 123 2.65 16.04 22.39
C LEU A 123 3.93 16.88 22.49
N SER A 124 3.82 18.20 22.63
CA SER A 124 4.99 19.07 22.80
C SER A 124 5.76 18.85 24.11
N THR A 125 5.21 18.07 25.06
CA THR A 125 5.91 17.74 26.32
C THR A 125 6.76 16.47 26.20
N VAL A 126 6.56 15.67 25.15
CA VAL A 126 7.22 14.37 24.96
C VAL A 126 7.98 14.27 23.63
N LEU A 127 7.58 15.02 22.60
CA LEU A 127 8.24 15.02 21.30
C LEU A 127 9.27 16.16 21.20
N PRO A 128 10.42 15.92 20.54
CA PRO A 128 11.30 16.99 20.08
C PRO A 128 10.58 17.96 19.14
N ASP A 129 11.00 19.23 19.12
CA ASP A 129 10.39 20.29 18.31
C ASP A 129 10.31 19.97 16.81
N THR A 130 11.28 19.21 16.28
CA THR A 130 11.28 18.78 14.88
C THR A 130 10.18 17.76 14.61
N ALA A 131 10.11 16.68 15.40
CA ALA A 131 9.04 15.69 15.30
C ALA A 131 7.65 16.31 15.52
N LEU A 132 7.50 17.21 16.48
CA LEU A 132 6.22 17.90 16.73
C LEU A 132 5.75 18.71 15.51
N ARG A 133 6.66 19.44 14.86
CA ARG A 133 6.36 20.18 13.62
C ARG A 133 5.99 19.24 12.48
N GLN A 134 6.67 18.10 12.35
CA GLN A 134 6.34 17.09 11.36
C GLN A 134 4.94 16.51 11.57
N VAL A 135 4.55 16.19 12.82
CA VAL A 135 3.18 15.75 13.15
C VAL A 135 2.16 16.82 12.74
N ALA A 136 2.41 18.09 13.10
CA ALA A 136 1.51 19.19 12.76
C ALA A 136 1.30 19.32 11.24
N ASN A 137 2.39 19.28 10.47
CA ASN A 137 2.35 19.35 9.01
C ASN A 137 1.59 18.16 8.41
N LEU A 138 1.85 16.94 8.91
CA LEU A 138 1.20 15.73 8.39
C LEU A 138 -0.30 15.71 8.69
N VAL A 139 -0.74 16.23 9.84
CA VAL A 139 -2.19 16.39 10.13
C VAL A 139 -2.85 17.36 9.15
N ASP A 140 -2.19 18.48 8.83
CA ASP A 140 -2.70 19.44 7.82
C ASP A 140 -2.75 18.83 6.41
N TYR A 141 -1.69 18.14 5.99
CA TYR A 141 -1.64 17.44 4.71
C TYR A 141 -2.68 16.33 4.62
N PHE A 142 -2.89 15.57 5.70
CA PHE A 142 -3.94 14.56 5.76
C PHE A 142 -5.33 15.18 5.63
N GLY A 143 -5.59 16.30 6.30
CA GLY A 143 -6.84 17.02 6.17
C GLY A 143 -7.10 17.55 4.75
N LYS A 144 -6.05 17.93 4.00
CA LYS A 144 -6.14 18.29 2.57
C LYS A 144 -6.41 17.07 1.71
N TYR A 145 -5.62 16.03 1.86
CA TYR A 145 -5.78 14.75 1.17
C TYR A 145 -7.20 14.19 1.29
N ILE A 146 -7.78 14.14 2.50
CA ILE A 146 -9.14 13.61 2.71
C ILE A 146 -10.20 14.43 1.99
N ARG A 147 -10.04 15.75 1.87
CA ARG A 147 -10.98 16.58 1.09
C ARG A 147 -10.88 16.25 -0.39
N ASP A 148 -9.67 16.19 -0.93
CA ASP A 148 -9.44 15.91 -2.34
C ASP A 148 -9.91 14.49 -2.70
N VAL A 149 -9.73 13.51 -1.81
CA VAL A 149 -10.28 12.15 -1.96
C VAL A 149 -11.81 12.19 -2.02
N LYS A 150 -12.47 12.91 -1.12
CA LYS A 150 -13.95 13.01 -1.12
C LYS A 150 -14.50 13.72 -2.35
N GLU A 151 -13.75 14.69 -2.88
CA GLU A 151 -14.11 15.41 -4.11
C GLU A 151 -13.90 14.52 -5.35
N THR A 152 -12.79 13.79 -5.40
CA THR A 152 -12.42 12.95 -6.56
C THR A 152 -13.20 11.63 -6.59
N TYR A 153 -13.44 11.03 -5.43
CA TYR A 153 -14.06 9.72 -5.23
C TYR A 153 -15.21 9.82 -4.23
N PRO A 154 -16.34 10.39 -4.65
CA PRO A 154 -17.48 10.58 -3.78
C PRO A 154 -18.13 9.22 -3.45
N SER A 155 -18.58 9.06 -2.20
CA SER A 155 -19.00 7.76 -1.65
C SER A 155 -20.34 7.24 -2.20
N ASP A 156 -21.07 8.05 -2.94
CA ASP A 156 -22.34 7.70 -3.61
C ASP A 156 -22.14 7.08 -4.99
N VAL A 157 -20.91 7.08 -5.50
CA VAL A 157 -20.55 6.40 -6.75
C VAL A 157 -20.07 4.98 -6.45
N GLU A 158 -20.86 3.98 -6.86
CA GLU A 158 -20.49 2.58 -6.72
C GLU A 158 -19.49 2.15 -7.80
N LEU A 159 -18.54 1.29 -7.42
CA LEU A 159 -17.62 0.64 -8.34
C LEU A 159 -18.29 -0.60 -8.96
N GLU A 160 -18.47 -0.60 -10.27
CA GLU A 160 -19.14 -1.71 -10.96
C GLU A 160 -18.17 -2.80 -11.41
N THR A 161 -16.92 -2.43 -11.71
CA THR A 161 -15.92 -3.33 -12.31
C THR A 161 -14.60 -3.39 -11.52
N VAL A 162 -13.78 -4.41 -11.79
CA VAL A 162 -12.45 -4.51 -11.17
C VAL A 162 -11.52 -3.45 -11.75
N GLU A 163 -11.76 -3.09 -13.01
CA GLU A 163 -11.07 -2.05 -13.76
C GLU A 163 -11.32 -0.67 -13.14
N ASP A 164 -12.55 -0.38 -12.70
CA ASP A 164 -12.88 0.86 -11.98
C ASP A 164 -12.15 0.91 -10.63
N ALA A 165 -12.14 -0.20 -9.89
CA ALA A 165 -11.42 -0.29 -8.62
C ALA A 165 -9.90 -0.12 -8.81
N LEU A 166 -9.32 -0.69 -9.87
CA LEU A 166 -7.92 -0.49 -10.24
C LEU A 166 -7.62 0.96 -10.61
N ALA A 167 -8.50 1.62 -11.35
CA ALA A 167 -8.35 3.02 -11.72
C ALA A 167 -8.44 3.94 -10.50
N GLN A 168 -9.36 3.66 -9.58
CA GLN A 168 -9.47 4.38 -8.32
C GLN A 168 -8.23 4.17 -7.44
N LEU A 169 -7.74 2.93 -7.30
CA LEU A 169 -6.51 2.65 -6.54
C LEU A 169 -5.31 3.44 -7.10
N LYS A 170 -5.15 3.46 -8.43
CA LYS A 170 -4.11 4.26 -9.08
C LYS A 170 -4.23 5.75 -8.76
N GLY A 171 -5.42 6.32 -8.89
CA GLY A 171 -5.58 7.75 -8.64
C GLY A 171 -5.50 8.12 -7.16
N MET A 172 -5.88 7.22 -6.25
CA MET A 172 -5.60 7.38 -4.81
C MET A 172 -4.10 7.40 -4.53
N HIS A 173 -3.32 6.50 -5.13
CA HIS A 173 -1.86 6.51 -5.04
C HIS A 173 -1.28 7.84 -5.57
N ASP A 174 -1.74 8.32 -6.71
CA ASP A 174 -1.30 9.59 -7.30
C ASP A 174 -1.61 10.80 -6.38
N LEU A 175 -2.80 10.82 -5.76
CA LEU A 175 -3.15 11.83 -4.75
C LEU A 175 -2.25 11.75 -3.53
N ARG A 176 -1.95 10.54 -3.04
CA ARG A 176 -1.06 10.36 -1.88
C ARG A 176 0.36 10.84 -2.19
N LEU A 177 0.89 10.52 -3.38
CA LEU A 177 2.18 11.06 -3.83
C LEU A 177 2.18 12.59 -3.90
N MET A 178 1.09 13.20 -4.37
CA MET A 178 0.97 14.66 -4.46
C MET A 178 0.99 15.34 -3.08
N HIS A 179 0.30 14.77 -2.09
CA HIS A 179 0.17 15.36 -0.75
C HIS A 179 1.32 15.04 0.19
N PHE A 180 1.87 13.83 0.11
CA PHE A 180 2.84 13.31 1.06
C PHE A 180 4.26 13.19 0.49
N GLY A 181 4.39 13.18 -0.85
CA GLY A 181 5.66 12.83 -1.51
C GLY A 181 5.98 11.34 -1.40
N THR A 182 7.01 10.90 -2.11
CA THR A 182 7.35 9.48 -2.26
C THR A 182 7.69 8.80 -0.93
N ASP A 183 8.54 9.40 -0.10
CA ASP A 183 9.05 8.74 1.11
C ASP A 183 7.96 8.52 2.15
N VAL A 184 7.16 9.56 2.43
CA VAL A 184 6.05 9.46 3.38
C VAL A 184 4.97 8.54 2.82
N ASN A 185 4.64 8.62 1.53
CA ASN A 185 3.67 7.73 0.91
C ASN A 185 4.07 6.26 1.07
N ASN A 186 5.33 5.93 0.75
CA ASN A 186 5.84 4.58 0.87
C ASN A 186 5.80 4.09 2.32
N ALA A 187 6.19 4.92 3.29
CA ALA A 187 6.14 4.56 4.70
C ALA A 187 4.70 4.38 5.23
N PHE A 188 3.73 5.07 4.64
CA PHE A 188 2.35 5.11 5.12
C PHE A 188 1.43 4.08 4.47
N PHE A 189 1.58 3.86 3.17
CA PHE A 189 0.58 3.19 2.35
C PHE A 189 1.09 2.01 1.52
N ALA A 190 2.41 1.76 1.43
CA ALA A 190 2.94 0.71 0.55
C ALA A 190 2.34 -0.68 0.85
N ASP A 191 2.27 -1.06 2.12
CA ASP A 191 1.71 -2.37 2.51
C ASP A 191 0.20 -2.46 2.22
N GLU A 192 -0.55 -1.37 2.45
CA GLU A 192 -1.98 -1.28 2.13
C GLU A 192 -2.24 -1.37 0.62
N GLU A 193 -1.46 -0.65 -0.18
CA GLU A 193 -1.57 -0.61 -1.64
C GLU A 193 -1.16 -1.94 -2.27
N LYS A 194 -0.10 -2.55 -1.77
CA LYS A 194 0.32 -3.91 -2.15
C LYS A 194 -0.79 -4.91 -1.85
N LEU A 195 -1.36 -4.90 -0.63
CA LEU A 195 -2.46 -5.80 -0.28
C LEU A 195 -3.68 -5.56 -1.18
N SER A 196 -4.03 -4.31 -1.44
CA SER A 196 -5.15 -3.93 -2.32
C SER A 196 -4.94 -4.45 -3.74
N LEU A 197 -3.74 -4.31 -4.30
CA LEU A 197 -3.38 -4.87 -5.60
C LEU A 197 -3.53 -6.40 -5.62
N GLN A 198 -3.07 -7.09 -4.58
CA GLN A 198 -3.19 -8.53 -4.49
C GLN A 198 -4.64 -9.00 -4.43
N LEU A 199 -5.52 -8.28 -3.71
CA LEU A 199 -6.96 -8.56 -3.68
C LEU A 199 -7.60 -8.33 -5.05
N LEU A 200 -7.27 -7.22 -5.73
CA LEU A 200 -7.77 -6.93 -7.08
C LEU A 200 -7.29 -7.97 -8.10
N TYR A 201 -6.07 -8.49 -7.96
CA TYR A 201 -5.57 -9.59 -8.77
C TYR A 201 -6.42 -10.86 -8.60
N LEU A 202 -6.77 -11.22 -7.36
CA LEU A 202 -7.63 -12.37 -7.08
C LEU A 202 -9.02 -12.19 -7.72
N MET A 203 -9.61 -11.00 -7.60
CA MET A 203 -10.88 -10.68 -8.26
C MET A 203 -10.78 -10.77 -9.79
N PHE A 204 -9.64 -10.36 -10.35
CA PHE A 204 -9.39 -10.41 -11.78
C PHE A 204 -9.32 -11.85 -12.29
N ILE A 205 -8.51 -12.72 -11.68
CA ILE A 205 -8.40 -14.13 -12.10
C ILE A 205 -9.71 -14.89 -11.90
N GLU A 206 -10.51 -14.52 -10.89
CA GLU A 206 -11.81 -15.15 -10.65
C GLU A 206 -12.79 -14.87 -11.79
N LYS A 207 -12.80 -13.63 -12.32
CA LYS A 207 -13.66 -13.23 -13.45
C LYS A 207 -13.13 -13.67 -14.82
N ASP A 208 -11.87 -14.10 -14.91
CA ASP A 208 -11.26 -14.52 -16.18
C ASP A 208 -11.89 -15.82 -16.70
N LYS A 209 -12.52 -15.75 -17.87
CA LYS A 209 -13.17 -16.88 -18.54
C LYS A 209 -12.20 -17.76 -19.32
N ASN A 210 -10.98 -17.28 -19.54
CA ASN A 210 -9.92 -18.02 -20.24
C ASN A 210 -9.11 -18.92 -19.31
N LEU A 211 -9.36 -18.85 -18.00
CA LEU A 211 -8.73 -19.72 -17.01
C LEU A 211 -9.69 -20.83 -16.60
N SER A 212 -9.18 -22.06 -16.61
CA SER A 212 -9.82 -23.18 -15.92
C SER A 212 -9.83 -22.98 -14.40
N LEU A 213 -10.70 -23.71 -13.71
CA LEU A 213 -10.76 -23.68 -12.24
C LEU A 213 -9.41 -24.04 -11.60
N ASP A 214 -8.72 -25.05 -12.15
CA ASP A 214 -7.41 -25.50 -11.66
C ASP A 214 -6.34 -24.41 -11.83
N GLU A 215 -6.34 -23.70 -12.96
CA GLU A 215 -5.42 -22.58 -13.20
C GLU A 215 -5.70 -21.40 -12.25
N LYS A 216 -6.98 -21.11 -11.96
CA LYS A 216 -7.36 -20.07 -10.98
C LYS A 216 -6.86 -20.44 -9.59
N ALA A 217 -7.11 -21.67 -9.16
CA ALA A 217 -6.67 -22.18 -7.86
C ALA A 217 -5.13 -22.15 -7.74
N GLN A 218 -4.41 -22.57 -8.78
CA GLN A 218 -2.95 -22.53 -8.79
C GLN A 218 -2.40 -21.11 -8.64
N ARG A 219 -2.96 -20.13 -9.38
CA ARG A 219 -2.53 -18.73 -9.29
C ARG A 219 -2.84 -18.12 -7.93
N ALA A 220 -4.03 -18.39 -7.38
CA ALA A 220 -4.39 -17.93 -6.03
C ALA A 220 -3.46 -18.52 -4.96
N GLN A 221 -3.15 -19.81 -5.06
CA GLN A 221 -2.23 -20.49 -4.14
C GLN A 221 -0.80 -19.93 -4.23
N GLN A 222 -0.31 -19.66 -5.44
CA GLN A 222 0.99 -19.02 -5.64
C GLN A 222 1.05 -17.64 -4.99
N LEU A 223 -0.01 -16.83 -5.15
CA LEU A 223 -0.09 -15.53 -4.50
C LEU A 223 -0.05 -15.67 -2.98
N LEU A 224 -0.87 -16.54 -2.39
CA LEU A 224 -0.89 -16.83 -0.96
C LEU A 224 0.49 -17.24 -0.42
N GLN A 225 1.21 -18.11 -1.15
CA GLN A 225 2.56 -18.54 -0.75
C GLN A 225 3.61 -17.41 -0.80
N SER A 226 3.40 -16.43 -1.69
CA SER A 226 4.30 -15.30 -1.89
C SER A 226 3.90 -14.03 -1.11
N SER A 227 2.77 -14.06 -0.40
CA SER A 227 2.21 -12.92 0.34
C SER A 227 2.00 -13.30 1.81
N PRO A 228 2.96 -12.97 2.69
CA PRO A 228 2.81 -13.17 4.14
C PRO A 228 1.58 -12.47 4.71
N GLU A 229 1.21 -11.31 4.16
CA GLU A 229 0.09 -10.49 4.62
C GLU A 229 -1.25 -11.19 4.36
N LEU A 230 -1.42 -11.77 3.17
CA LEU A 230 -2.61 -12.58 2.86
C LEU A 230 -2.61 -13.90 3.65
N ALA A 231 -1.46 -14.55 3.78
CA ALA A 231 -1.34 -15.81 4.51
C ALA A 231 -1.72 -15.67 5.99
N ALA A 232 -1.31 -14.57 6.65
CA ALA A 232 -1.63 -14.30 8.04
C ALA A 232 -3.13 -14.08 8.30
N THR A 233 -3.89 -13.70 7.27
CA THR A 233 -5.35 -13.51 7.36
C THR A 233 -6.11 -14.83 7.22
N TYR A 234 -5.50 -15.85 6.58
CA TYR A 234 -6.13 -17.14 6.29
C TYR A 234 -5.71 -18.27 7.26
N ASP A 235 -5.02 -17.98 8.36
CA ASP A 235 -4.68 -19.02 9.35
C ASP A 235 -5.97 -19.57 10.00
N PRO A 236 -6.40 -20.81 9.67
CA PRO A 236 -7.66 -21.37 10.17
C PRO A 236 -7.59 -21.69 11.67
N ASP A 237 -6.39 -21.68 12.26
CA ASP A 237 -6.14 -21.94 13.67
C ASP A 237 -5.98 -20.65 14.50
N ARG A 238 -6.09 -19.48 13.86
CA ARG A 238 -6.04 -18.16 14.52
C ARG A 238 -7.32 -17.93 15.33
N LYS A 239 -7.24 -18.13 16.64
CA LYS A 239 -8.30 -17.83 17.62
C LYS A 239 -8.33 -16.37 18.04
#